data_AF-A0A7C0U7D9-F1
#
_entry.id   AF-A0A7C0U7D9-F1
#
_cell.length_a   1.000
_cell.length_b   1.000
_cell.length_c   1.000
_cell.angle_alpha   90.00
_cell.angle_beta   90.00
_cell.angle_gamma   90.00
#
_symmetry.space_group_name_H-M   'P 1'
#
loop_
_entity.id
_entity.type
_entity.pdbx_description
1 polymer ?
#
loop_
_entity_poly.entity_id
_entity_poly.type
_entity_poly.pdbx_seq_one_letter_code
_entity_poly.pdbx_strand_id
1 'polypeptide(L)'
;MLLYHQIRLIEKWYPPFNRQPLTVHTLKELANQAKITVIEDFSVTTAVSFRYKKRKLIYFNPHQPYQQQVLCLGHEIGHFLLGHHDAWELYFNPLSVHNLGSRLEFGNLAGRLSVSSNSVGENQGQ
;
A
#
# COMPACT_ATOMS: atom_id res chain seq x y z
N MET A 1 -10.12 -10.61 -14.47
CA MET A 1 -9.83 -11.92 -13.83
C MET A 1 -11.01 -12.26 -12.92
N LEU A 2 -11.55 -13.48 -12.97
CA LEU A 2 -12.70 -13.88 -12.12
C LEU A 2 -12.27 -14.13 -10.68
N LEU A 3 -13.09 -13.71 -9.71
CA LEU A 3 -12.87 -13.86 -8.26
C LEU A 3 -12.52 -15.30 -7.86
N TYR A 4 -13.17 -16.29 -8.48
CA TYR A 4 -12.89 -17.71 -8.25
C TYR A 4 -11.42 -18.08 -8.51
N HIS A 5 -10.80 -17.53 -9.56
CA HIS A 5 -9.38 -17.81 -9.85
C HIS A 5 -8.45 -17.20 -8.80
N GLN A 6 -8.75 -16.00 -8.29
CA GLN A 6 -7.97 -15.37 -7.22
C GLN A 6 -8.04 -16.19 -5.93
N ILE A 7 -9.23 -16.67 -5.57
CA ILE A 7 -9.42 -17.54 -4.40
C ILE A 7 -8.57 -18.81 -4.56
N ARG A 8 -8.62 -19.48 -5.72
CA ARG A 8 -7.84 -20.70 -5.99
C ARG A 8 -6.33 -20.45 -5.99
N LEU A 9 -5.87 -19.28 -6.41
CA LEU A 9 -4.45 -18.92 -6.33
C LEU A 9 -4.00 -18.74 -4.88
N ILE A 10 -4.81 -18.08 -4.05
CA ILE A 10 -4.49 -17.90 -2.63
C ILE A 10 -4.57 -19.24 -1.87
N GLU A 11 -5.56 -20.09 -2.15
CA GLU A 11 -5.70 -21.43 -1.54
C GLU A 11 -4.45 -22.31 -1.78
N LYS A 12 -3.70 -22.10 -2.86
CA LYS A 12 -2.42 -22.81 -3.09
C LYS A 12 -1.33 -22.43 -2.07
N TRP A 13 -1.35 -21.18 -1.61
CA TRP A 13 -0.42 -20.68 -0.59
C TRP A 13 -0.91 -21.00 0.81
N TYR A 14 -2.22 -20.87 1.04
CA TYR A 14 -2.85 -21.11 2.32
C TYR A 14 -4.12 -21.94 2.14
N PRO A 15 -4.05 -23.28 2.21
CA PRO A 15 -5.20 -24.18 2.03
C PRO A 15 -6.43 -23.87 2.91
N PRO A 16 -6.29 -23.33 4.15
CA PRO A 16 -7.44 -22.92 4.96
C PRO A 16 -8.07 -21.58 4.55
N PHE A 17 -7.62 -20.95 3.47
CA PHE A 17 -8.12 -19.63 3.05
C PHE A 17 -9.65 -19.62 2.95
N ASN A 18 -10.27 -18.63 3.58
CA ASN A 18 -11.73 -18.47 3.70
C ASN A 18 -12.48 -19.59 4.46
N ARG A 19 -11.77 -20.50 5.14
CA ARG A 19 -12.35 -21.55 6.00
C ARG A 19 -12.10 -21.30 7.48
N GLN A 20 -11.06 -20.52 7.80
CA GLN A 20 -10.71 -20.11 9.16
C GLN A 20 -10.46 -18.60 9.19
N PRO A 21 -10.79 -17.91 10.30
CA PRO A 21 -10.43 -16.51 10.47
C PRO A 21 -8.92 -16.32 10.39
N LEU A 22 -8.50 -15.34 9.58
CA LEU A 22 -7.10 -14.93 9.53
C LEU A 22 -6.76 -14.10 10.78
N THR A 23 -5.56 -14.32 11.29
CA THR A 23 -4.94 -13.54 12.37
C THR A 23 -3.71 -12.82 11.84
N VAL A 24 -3.27 -11.76 12.53
CA VAL A 24 -2.01 -11.08 12.20
C VAL A 24 -0.83 -12.06 12.21
N HIS A 25 -0.84 -13.02 13.15
CA HIS A 25 0.17 -14.07 13.22
C HIS A 25 0.19 -14.94 11.96
N THR A 26 -0.94 -15.54 11.59
CA THR A 26 -1.04 -16.38 10.38
C THR A 26 -0.71 -15.62 9.10
N LEU A 27 -1.02 -14.31 9.05
CA LEU A 27 -0.67 -13.46 7.93
C LEU A 27 0.85 -13.22 7.85
N LYS A 28 1.52 -13.00 8.98
CA LYS A 28 2.99 -12.89 9.03
C LYS A 28 3.68 -14.19 8.62
N GLU A 29 3.14 -15.35 9.02
CA GLU A 29 3.63 -16.65 8.56
C GLU A 29 3.49 -16.83 7.05
N LEU A 30 2.32 -16.49 6.50
CA LEU A 30 2.05 -16.54 5.06
C LEU A 30 2.97 -15.60 4.28
N ALA A 31 3.19 -14.38 4.78
CA ALA A 31 4.13 -13.43 4.19
C ALA A 31 5.56 -13.98 4.15
N ASN A 32 6.01 -14.60 5.24
CA ASN A 32 7.32 -15.23 5.33
C ASN A 32 7.48 -16.37 4.30
N GLN A 33 6.47 -17.27 4.19
CA GLN A 33 6.44 -18.33 3.17
C GLN A 33 6.54 -17.77 1.74
N ALA A 34 5.88 -16.64 1.49
CA ALA A 34 5.90 -15.93 0.21
C ALA A 34 7.14 -15.05 -0.03
N LYS A 35 8.13 -15.08 0.88
CA LYS A 35 9.35 -14.26 0.88
C LYS A 35 9.05 -12.76 0.84
N ILE A 36 8.03 -12.35 1.60
CA ILE A 36 7.63 -10.96 1.82
C ILE A 36 8.10 -10.56 3.22
N THR A 37 8.90 -9.50 3.32
CA THR A 37 9.33 -8.97 4.61
C THR A 37 8.28 -7.99 5.13
N VAL A 38 7.67 -8.33 6.25
CA VAL A 38 6.73 -7.47 6.97
C VAL A 38 7.50 -6.74 8.06
N ILE A 39 7.44 -5.41 8.07
CA ILE A 39 8.12 -4.53 9.02
C ILE A 39 7.05 -3.71 9.73
N GLU A 40 7.12 -3.69 11.07
CA GLU A 40 6.24 -2.84 11.86
C GLU A 40 6.75 -1.40 11.80
N ASP A 41 5.89 -0.47 11.40
CA ASP A 41 6.21 0.95 11.29
C ASP A 41 5.06 1.76 11.88
N PHE A 42 5.36 2.51 12.93
CA PHE A 42 4.42 3.32 13.69
C PHE A 42 4.02 4.61 12.96
N SER A 43 4.82 5.02 11.96
CA SER A 43 4.63 6.25 11.20
C SER A 43 3.65 6.10 10.04
N VAL A 44 3.44 4.88 9.53
CA VAL A 44 2.49 4.65 8.44
C VAL A 44 1.06 4.66 8.96
N THR A 45 0.14 5.28 8.23
CA THR A 45 -1.27 5.36 8.65
C THR A 45 -2.00 4.03 8.52
N THR A 46 -1.58 3.19 7.56
CA THR A 46 -2.10 1.84 7.25
C THR A 46 -0.97 0.95 6.74
N ALA A 47 -1.25 -0.33 6.50
CA ALA A 47 -0.30 -1.17 5.77
C ALA A 47 -0.05 -0.63 4.34
N VAL A 48 1.19 -0.74 3.87
CA VAL A 48 1.65 -0.33 2.54
C VAL A 48 2.64 -1.37 2.02
N SER A 49 2.46 -1.84 0.79
CA SER A 49 3.37 -2.78 0.13
C SER A 49 4.12 -2.16 -1.04
N PHE A 50 5.38 -2.56 -1.23
CA PHE A 50 6.22 -2.12 -2.35
C PHE A 50 7.39 -3.08 -2.60
N ARG A 51 8.02 -2.96 -3.77
CA ARG A 51 9.26 -3.68 -4.10
C ARG A 51 10.47 -2.76 -4.00
N TYR A 52 11.56 -3.23 -3.40
CA TYR A 52 12.84 -2.52 -3.38
C TYR A 52 14.00 -3.48 -3.63
N LYS A 53 14.81 -3.23 -4.66
CA LYS A 53 15.97 -4.09 -5.02
C LYS A 53 15.61 -5.59 -5.03
N LYS A 54 14.53 -5.97 -5.72
CA LYS A 54 13.95 -7.33 -5.81
C LYS A 54 13.33 -7.89 -4.52
N ARG A 55 13.38 -7.18 -3.40
CA ARG A 55 12.71 -7.57 -2.14
C ARG A 55 11.25 -7.12 -2.17
N LYS A 56 10.36 -7.93 -1.61
CA LYS A 56 8.96 -7.60 -1.38
C LYS A 56 8.82 -7.12 0.06
N LEU A 57 8.37 -5.89 0.27
CA LEU A 57 8.29 -5.27 1.57
C LEU A 57 6.85 -4.86 1.87
N ILE A 58 6.43 -5.03 3.12
CA ILE A 58 5.21 -4.47 3.66
C ILE A 58 5.57 -3.71 4.92
N TYR A 59 5.24 -2.43 4.98
CA TYR A 59 5.19 -1.68 6.23
C TYR A 59 3.79 -1.75 6.80
N PHE A 60 3.64 -2.00 8.09
CA PHE A 60 2.32 -2.02 8.73
C PHE A 60 2.36 -1.37 10.12
N ASN A 61 1.29 -0.69 10.49
CA ASN A 61 1.19 -0.03 11.79
C ASN A 61 0.55 -0.95 12.84
N PRO A 62 1.30 -1.36 13.89
CA PRO A 62 0.80 -2.28 14.91
C PRO A 62 -0.17 -1.61 15.91
N HIS A 63 -0.35 -0.29 15.91
CA HIS A 63 -1.31 0.40 16.78
C HIS A 63 -2.75 0.41 16.27
N GLN A 64 -2.97 0.04 15.00
CA GLN A 64 -4.32 0.01 14.46
C GLN A 64 -5.21 -0.98 15.23
N PRO A 65 -6.54 -0.80 15.23
CA PRO A 65 -7.45 -1.82 15.72
C PRO A 65 -7.14 -3.18 15.07
N TYR A 66 -7.18 -4.25 15.87
CA TYR A 66 -6.75 -5.59 15.42
C TYR A 66 -7.41 -6.04 14.11
N GLN A 67 -8.71 -5.79 13.95
CA GLN A 67 -9.46 -6.10 12.72
C GLN A 67 -8.91 -5.36 11.49
N GLN A 68 -8.51 -4.10 11.68
CA GLN A 68 -7.92 -3.29 10.63
C GLN A 68 -6.50 -3.78 10.27
N GLN A 69 -5.72 -4.22 11.26
CA GLN A 69 -4.43 -4.87 11.00
C GLN A 69 -4.61 -6.12 10.13
N VAL A 70 -5.54 -7.00 10.49
CA VAL A 70 -5.83 -8.23 9.72
C VAL A 70 -6.24 -7.88 8.29
N LEU A 71 -7.16 -6.92 8.14
CA LEU A 71 -7.68 -6.51 6.83
C LEU A 71 -6.59 -5.89 5.94
N CYS A 72 -5.87 -4.90 6.47
CA CYS A 72 -4.85 -4.17 5.69
C CYS A 72 -3.65 -5.06 5.39
N LEU A 73 -3.13 -5.81 6.36
CA LEU A 73 -2.01 -6.73 6.12
C LEU A 73 -2.40 -7.83 5.12
N GLY A 74 -3.59 -8.40 5.26
CA GLY A 74 -4.11 -9.40 4.32
C GLY A 74 -4.29 -8.85 2.90
N HIS A 75 -4.76 -7.61 2.77
CA HIS A 75 -4.88 -6.91 1.50
C HIS A 75 -3.52 -6.75 0.80
N GLU A 76 -2.51 -6.25 1.53
CA GLU A 76 -1.16 -6.04 1.00
C GLU A 76 -0.47 -7.36 0.61
N ILE A 77 -0.63 -8.42 1.41
CA ILE A 77 -0.12 -9.76 1.06
C ILE A 77 -0.83 -10.27 -0.20
N GLY A 78 -2.15 -10.07 -0.30
CA GLY A 78 -2.95 -10.43 -1.47
C GLY A 78 -2.39 -9.86 -2.76
N HIS A 79 -1.94 -8.60 -2.77
CA HIS A 79 -1.31 -7.98 -3.94
C HIS A 79 -0.06 -8.73 -4.42
N PHE A 80 0.78 -9.21 -3.50
CA PHE A 80 1.96 -9.99 -3.87
C PHE A 80 1.62 -11.41 -4.31
N LEU A 81 0.67 -12.08 -3.65
CA LEU A 81 0.30 -13.46 -3.98
C LEU A 81 -0.43 -13.57 -5.32
N LEU A 82 -1.21 -12.55 -5.66
CA LEU A 82 -1.98 -12.49 -6.90
C LEU A 82 -1.20 -11.83 -8.06
N GLY A 83 0.03 -11.38 -7.82
CA GLY A 83 0.87 -10.73 -8.84
C GLY A 83 0.40 -9.32 -9.24
N HIS A 84 -0.43 -8.67 -8.42
CA HIS A 84 -0.92 -7.31 -8.71
C HIS A 84 0.19 -6.24 -8.61
N HIS A 85 1.25 -6.50 -7.86
CA HIS A 85 2.45 -5.63 -7.80
C HIS A 85 3.23 -5.56 -9.11
N ASP A 86 3.00 -6.49 -10.04
CA ASP A 86 3.66 -6.47 -11.35
C ASP A 86 2.86 -5.65 -12.37
N ALA A 87 1.69 -5.13 -11.98
CA ALA A 87 0.85 -4.31 -12.83
C ALA A 87 1.14 -2.81 -12.68
N TRP A 88 1.28 -2.27 -11.47
CA TRP A 88 1.39 -0.81 -11.20
C TRP A 88 2.30 -0.54 -9.98
N GLU A 89 3.29 0.34 -10.11
CA GLU A 89 4.30 0.64 -9.06
C GLU A 89 3.76 1.35 -7.81
N LEU A 90 2.52 1.86 -7.85
CA LEU A 90 1.87 2.54 -6.72
C LEU A 90 0.38 2.19 -6.69
N TYR A 91 0.04 1.00 -6.18
CA TYR A 91 -1.35 0.69 -5.89
C TYR A 91 -1.73 1.30 -4.53
N PHE A 92 -2.55 2.33 -4.55
CA PHE A 92 -3.13 2.91 -3.33
C PHE A 92 -4.28 2.02 -2.84
N ASN A 93 -4.25 1.68 -1.56
CA ASN A 93 -5.27 0.88 -0.90
C ASN A 93 -6.64 1.60 -0.98
N PRO A 94 -7.74 0.93 -1.41
CA PRO A 94 -9.07 1.55 -1.49
C PRO A 94 -9.64 1.95 -0.12
N LEU A 95 -9.15 1.37 0.99
CA LEU A 95 -9.44 1.84 2.35
C LEU A 95 -8.69 3.13 2.72
N SER A 96 -7.61 3.47 1.99
CA SER A 96 -6.95 4.78 2.07
C SER A 96 -7.82 5.87 1.44
N VAL A 97 -8.68 5.52 0.48
CA VAL A 97 -9.55 6.49 -0.23
C VAL A 97 -10.65 7.01 0.69
N HIS A 98 -11.14 6.20 1.63
CA HIS A 98 -12.08 6.66 2.65
C HIS A 98 -11.47 7.63 3.68
N ASN A 99 -10.13 7.71 3.78
CA ASN A 99 -9.41 8.73 4.55
C ASN A 99 -8.87 9.89 3.69
N LEU A 100 -9.04 9.85 2.36
CA LEU A 100 -8.72 10.99 1.49
C LEU A 100 -9.85 12.02 1.46
N GLY A 101 -11.10 11.58 1.63
CA GLY A 101 -12.25 12.48 1.75
C GLY A 101 -12.17 13.45 2.93
N SER A 102 -11.40 13.12 3.97
CA SER A 102 -11.15 13.98 5.13
C SER A 102 -9.82 14.77 5.05
N ARG A 103 -9.02 14.57 3.99
CA ARG A 103 -7.73 15.26 3.78
C ARG A 103 -7.68 16.20 2.58
N LEU A 104 -8.71 16.22 1.74
CA LEU A 104 -8.84 17.17 0.63
C LEU A 104 -9.23 18.60 1.08
N GLU A 105 -9.30 18.87 2.39
CA GLU A 105 -9.34 20.25 2.92
C GLU A 105 -7.95 20.89 3.14
N PHE A 106 -6.84 20.19 2.88
CA PHE A 106 -5.54 20.86 2.76
C PHE A 106 -5.26 21.27 1.32
N GLY A 107 -6.05 22.24 0.86
CA GLY A 107 -5.64 23.11 -0.23
C GLY A 107 -4.35 23.86 0.12
N ASN A 108 -3.57 24.17 -0.92
CA ASN A 108 -2.47 25.15 -0.91
C ASN A 108 -1.15 24.80 -0.20
N LEU A 109 -0.46 23.72 -0.59
CA LEU A 109 1.00 23.66 -0.37
C LEU A 109 1.83 22.99 -1.48
N ALA A 110 1.33 22.99 -2.73
CA ALA A 110 2.09 22.53 -3.90
C ALA A 110 2.21 23.60 -5.02
N GLY A 111 2.01 24.88 -4.67
CA GLY A 111 2.10 26.01 -5.60
C GLY A 111 3.27 26.97 -5.35
N ARG A 112 4.26 26.61 -4.52
CA ARG A 112 5.33 27.54 -4.09
C ARG A 112 6.77 27.08 -4.32
N LEU A 113 7.00 26.00 -5.07
CA LEU A 113 8.36 25.51 -5.36
C LEU A 113 8.55 25.17 -6.84
N SER A 114 8.03 26.01 -7.74
CA SER A 114 8.50 26.05 -9.13
C SER A 114 8.66 27.50 -9.58
N VAL A 115 9.74 27.73 -10.34
CA VAL A 115 10.20 29.00 -10.93
C VAL A 115 11.03 29.90 -10.01
N SER A 116 12.27 29.46 -9.76
CA SER A 116 13.40 30.37 -9.55
C SER A 116 14.57 29.85 -10.39
N SER A 117 14.56 30.16 -11.68
CA SER A 117 15.72 30.01 -12.56
C SER A 117 15.49 30.85 -13.83
N ASN A 118 16.21 31.98 -13.90
CA ASN A 118 16.69 32.73 -15.09
C ASN A 118 15.63 33.15 -16.15
N SER A 119 15.61 34.33 -16.77
CA SER A 119 16.60 35.40 -17.00
C SER A 119 15.88 36.54 -17.73
N VAL A 120 16.30 37.79 -17.48
CA VAL A 120 16.45 38.92 -18.44
C VAL A 120 15.30 39.22 -19.42
N GLY A 121 14.75 40.44 -19.30
CA GLY A 121 13.96 41.08 -20.33
C GLY A 121 13.64 42.52 -19.95
N GLU A 122 14.48 43.44 -20.44
CA GLU A 122 14.25 44.88 -20.46
C GLU A 122 12.86 45.21 -21.02
N ASN A 123 12.18 46.23 -20.48
CA ASN A 123 11.39 47.10 -21.35
C ASN A 123 11.25 48.52 -20.80
N GLN A 124 11.61 49.45 -21.67
CA GLN A 124 11.56 50.89 -21.52
C GLN A 124 10.14 51.42 -21.78
N GLY A 125 9.81 52.56 -21.16
CA GLY A 125 8.97 53.62 -21.75
C GLY A 125 7.46 53.41 -21.83
N GLN A 126 6.70 54.19 -21.06
CA GLN A 126 6.10 55.45 -21.52
C GLN A 126 5.60 56.27 -20.33
#